data_AF-A0AAD4WIW0-F1
#
_entry.id   AF-A0AAD4WIW0-F1
#
_cell.length_a   1.000
_cell.length_b   1.000
_cell.length_c   1.000
_cell.angle_alpha   90.00
_cell.angle_beta   90.00
_cell.angle_gamma   90.00
#
_symmetry.space_group_name_H-M   'P 1'
#
loop_
_entity.id
_entity.type
_entity.pdbx_description
1 polymer ?
#
loop_
_entity_poly.entity_id
_entity_poly.type
_entity_poly.pdbx_seq_one_letter_code
_entity_poly.pdbx_strand_id
1 'polypeptide(L)'
;MDDNDFGDFGSDPYEFANVIGDGDQPVYPGCRKYTKLSALVKLYNLKAKHGMSDVCFTELLILQGDLLPEENTIPTSMYEPKKTLCALGLSYEKMHACPNDCILYRKEYEDSTNCPTCGISRWKESKDSILKEGVPAKVVWYFPPIPRFKRMFQSHETVKSLTWHAARKSIDGQMSHPADFLS
;
A
#
# COMPACT_ATOMS: atom_id res chain seq x y z
N MET A 1 17.38 -5.08 -3.59
CA MET A 1 17.12 -3.74 -4.16
C MET A 1 15.68 -3.82 -4.60
N ASP A 2 14.77 -3.42 -3.71
CA ASP A 2 13.34 -3.49 -3.98
C ASP A 2 12.87 -2.10 -4.36
N ASP A 3 12.85 -1.83 -5.66
CA ASP A 3 12.24 -0.64 -6.28
C ASP A 3 10.71 -0.82 -6.39
N ASN A 4 10.08 -1.34 -5.33
CA ASN A 4 8.66 -1.16 -5.10
C ASN A 4 8.38 0.26 -4.58
N ASP A 5 8.99 1.26 -5.22
CA ASP A 5 8.51 2.63 -5.12
C ASP A 5 7.27 2.70 -6.02
N PHE A 6 6.12 2.52 -5.40
CA PHE A 6 4.85 2.85 -6.02
C PHE A 6 4.83 4.38 -6.04
N GLY A 7 5.37 5.00 -7.10
CA GLY A 7 5.39 6.45 -7.24
C GLY A 7 4.03 7.09 -6.93
N ASP A 8 3.99 8.40 -6.75
CA ASP A 8 2.77 9.13 -6.37
C ASP A 8 1.67 9.04 -7.44
N PHE A 9 0.89 7.95 -7.39
CA PHE A 9 -0.34 7.79 -8.12
C PHE A 9 -1.43 8.41 -7.27
N GLY A 10 -1.68 9.71 -7.48
CA GLY A 10 -2.69 10.46 -6.75
C GLY A 10 -4.01 9.70 -6.62
N SER A 11 -4.57 9.63 -5.42
CA SER A 11 -5.78 8.86 -5.14
C SER A 11 -7.02 9.63 -5.62
N ASP A 12 -7.46 9.41 -6.86
CA ASP A 12 -8.73 9.91 -7.39
C ASP A 12 -9.89 8.97 -6.99
N PRO A 13 -10.95 9.46 -6.29
CA PRO A 13 -12.17 8.71 -6.03
C PRO A 13 -12.81 8.04 -7.26
N TYR A 14 -12.72 8.65 -8.45
CA TYR A 14 -13.26 8.08 -9.68
C TYR A 14 -12.41 6.90 -10.18
N GLU A 15 -11.10 6.90 -9.93
CA GLU A 15 -10.24 5.76 -10.25
C GLU A 15 -10.55 4.54 -9.39
N PHE A 16 -10.92 4.72 -8.12
CA PHE A 16 -11.26 3.58 -7.25
C PHE A 16 -12.50 2.81 -7.75
N ALA A 17 -13.59 3.50 -8.06
CA ALA A 17 -14.82 2.86 -8.55
C ALA A 17 -14.59 2.14 -9.88
N ASN A 18 -13.84 2.76 -10.79
CA ASN A 18 -13.48 2.15 -12.08
C ASN A 18 -12.63 0.90 -11.89
N VAL A 19 -11.66 0.93 -10.97
CA VAL A 19 -10.78 -0.22 -10.69
C VAL A 19 -11.55 -1.38 -10.06
N ILE A 20 -12.55 -1.12 -9.21
CA ILE A 20 -13.42 -2.19 -8.69
C ILE A 20 -14.27 -2.78 -9.81
N GLY A 21 -14.91 -1.94 -10.63
CA GLY A 21 -15.75 -2.40 -11.74
C GLY A 21 -14.99 -3.20 -12.80
N ASP A 22 -13.80 -2.75 -13.19
CA ASP A 22 -12.92 -3.50 -14.10
C ASP A 22 -12.32 -4.74 -13.42
N GLY A 23 -11.99 -4.63 -12.13
CA GLY A 23 -11.40 -5.69 -11.33
C GLY A 23 -12.27 -6.94 -11.19
N ASP A 24 -13.59 -6.78 -11.22
CA ASP A 24 -14.57 -7.87 -11.11
C ASP A 24 -14.80 -8.64 -12.42
N GLN A 25 -14.28 -8.13 -13.54
CA GLN A 25 -14.35 -8.83 -14.83
C GLN A 25 -13.54 -10.14 -14.79
N PRO A 26 -13.94 -11.17 -15.55
CA PRO A 26 -13.18 -12.40 -15.65
C PRO A 26 -11.82 -12.14 -16.33
N VAL A 27 -10.80 -12.93 -15.98
CA VAL A 27 -9.44 -12.79 -16.57
C VAL A 27 -9.44 -13.04 -18.09
N TYR A 28 -10.37 -13.85 -18.58
CA TYR A 28 -10.63 -14.11 -19.99
C TYR A 28 -12.08 -14.57 -20.16
N PRO A 29 -12.69 -14.50 -21.36
CA PRO A 29 -14.07 -14.89 -21.59
C PRO A 29 -14.38 -16.30 -21.06
N GLY A 30 -15.39 -16.41 -20.20
CA GLY A 30 -15.81 -17.68 -19.59
C GLY A 30 -15.04 -18.13 -18.35
N CYS A 31 -14.02 -17.38 -17.89
CA CYS A 31 -13.33 -17.69 -16.65
C CYS A 31 -14.24 -17.45 -15.43
N ARG A 32 -14.63 -18.53 -14.74
CA ARG A 32 -15.47 -18.45 -13.52
C ARG A 32 -14.68 -18.46 -12.22
N LYS A 33 -13.40 -18.84 -12.28
CA LYS A 33 -12.57 -19.09 -11.10
C LYS A 33 -11.83 -17.84 -10.61
N TYR A 34 -11.47 -16.95 -11.54
CA TYR A 34 -10.68 -15.76 -11.26
C TYR A 34 -11.25 -14.55 -11.98
N THR A 35 -11.39 -13.47 -11.22
CA THR A 35 -11.53 -12.10 -11.74
C THR A 35 -10.15 -11.47 -11.95
N LYS A 36 -10.06 -10.39 -12.72
CA LYS A 36 -8.82 -9.63 -12.94
C LYS A 36 -8.14 -9.29 -11.62
N LEU A 37 -8.90 -8.72 -10.69
CA LEU A 37 -8.38 -8.30 -9.40
C LEU A 37 -7.90 -9.50 -8.57
N SER A 38 -8.69 -10.59 -8.52
CA SER A 38 -8.31 -11.77 -7.74
C SER A 38 -7.04 -12.45 -8.27
N ALA A 39 -6.84 -12.45 -9.59
CA ALA A 39 -5.62 -12.96 -10.23
C ALA A 39 -4.43 -12.06 -9.89
N LEU A 40 -4.59 -10.75 -10.06
CA LEU A 40 -3.55 -9.76 -9.79
C LEU A 40 -3.05 -9.81 -8.34
N VAL A 41 -3.97 -9.86 -7.38
CA VAL A 41 -3.64 -9.98 -5.94
C VAL A 41 -2.90 -11.28 -5.65
N LYS A 42 -3.34 -12.41 -6.22
CA LYS A 42 -2.66 -13.71 -6.02
C LYS A 42 -1.25 -13.72 -6.61
N LEU A 43 -1.07 -13.15 -7.80
CA LEU A 43 0.23 -13.02 -8.46
C LEU A 43 1.17 -12.11 -7.65
N TYR A 44 0.70 -10.96 -7.18
CA TYR A 44 1.49 -10.07 -6.34
C TYR A 44 1.86 -10.68 -4.99
N ASN A 45 0.94 -11.43 -4.37
CA ASN A 45 1.25 -12.17 -3.15
C ASN A 45 2.34 -13.22 -3.39
N LEU A 46 2.33 -13.89 -4.54
CA LEU A 46 3.39 -14.83 -4.93
C LEU A 46 4.73 -14.10 -5.11
N LYS A 47 4.74 -12.97 -5.82
CA LYS A 47 5.91 -12.11 -5.99
C LYS A 47 6.52 -11.73 -4.65
N ALA A 48 5.71 -11.18 -3.74
CA ALA A 48 6.15 -10.71 -2.44
C ALA A 48 6.63 -11.88 -1.55
N LYS A 49 5.87 -12.98 -1.51
CA LYS A 49 6.21 -14.16 -0.70
C LYS A 49 7.55 -14.79 -1.08
N HIS A 50 7.89 -14.76 -2.36
CA HIS A 50 9.09 -15.41 -2.88
C HIS A 50 10.21 -14.43 -3.25
N GLY A 51 10.04 -13.12 -2.98
CA GLY A 51 11.04 -12.10 -3.28
C GLY A 51 11.38 -12.01 -4.78
N MET A 52 10.39 -12.23 -5.66
CA MET A 52 10.64 -12.18 -7.11
C MET A 52 10.98 -10.75 -7.53
N SER A 53 12.04 -10.61 -8.32
CA SER A 53 12.43 -9.33 -8.90
C SER A 53 11.34 -8.77 -9.82
N ASP A 54 11.35 -7.44 -10.05
CA ASP A 54 10.42 -6.78 -10.99
C ASP A 54 10.59 -7.31 -12.41
N VAL A 55 11.83 -7.61 -12.82
CA VAL A 55 12.13 -8.20 -14.13
C VAL A 55 11.51 -9.58 -14.26
N CYS A 56 11.81 -10.49 -13.33
CA CYS A 56 11.29 -11.86 -13.36
C CYS A 56 9.76 -11.89 -13.33
N PHE A 57 9.15 -11.02 -12.51
CA PHE A 57 7.70 -10.96 -12.43
C PHE A 57 7.06 -10.38 -13.71
N THR A 58 7.70 -9.41 -14.36
CA THR A 58 7.22 -8.87 -15.65
C THR A 58 7.27 -9.94 -16.73
N GLU A 59 8.36 -10.69 -16.83
CA GLU A 59 8.48 -11.82 -17.76
C GLU A 59 7.44 -12.92 -17.49
N LEU A 60 7.16 -13.22 -16.22
CA LEU A 60 6.11 -14.17 -15.83
C LEU A 60 4.72 -13.71 -16.26
N LEU A 61 4.41 -12.41 -16.15
CA LEU A 61 3.14 -11.85 -16.58
C LEU A 61 2.95 -11.97 -18.10
N ILE A 62 4.00 -11.66 -18.88
CA ILE A 62 3.99 -11.81 -20.34
C ILE A 62 3.74 -13.27 -20.72
N LEU A 63 4.49 -14.19 -20.12
CA LEU A 63 4.33 -15.63 -20.37
C LEU A 63 2.93 -16.14 -20.04
N GLN A 64 2.31 -15.65 -18.95
CA GLN A 64 0.93 -16.01 -18.62
C GLN A 64 -0.07 -15.46 -19.63
N GLY A 65 0.14 -14.24 -20.13
CA GLY A 65 -0.67 -13.67 -21.20
C GLY A 65 -0.64 -14.53 -22.47
N ASP A 66 0.54 -15.06 -22.83
CA ASP A 66 0.73 -15.92 -24.00
C ASP A 66 0.13 -17.33 -23.84
N LEU A 67 0.03 -17.84 -22.61
CA LEU A 67 -0.52 -19.16 -22.31
C LEU A 67 -2.05 -19.17 -22.19
N LEU A 68 -2.67 -18.00 -21.97
CA LEU A 68 -4.11 -17.85 -21.82
C LEU A 68 -4.81 -17.65 -23.18
N PRO A 69 -6.14 -17.85 -23.25
CA PRO A 69 -6.90 -17.60 -24.46
C PRO A 69 -6.71 -16.17 -24.99
N GLU A 70 -6.94 -15.99 -26.29
CA GLU A 70 -7.06 -14.67 -26.91
C GLU A 70 -8.14 -13.85 -26.16
N GLU A 71 -7.95 -12.54 -26.07
CA GLU A 71 -8.77 -11.60 -25.28
C GLU A 71 -8.63 -11.71 -23.75
N ASN A 72 -7.58 -12.37 -23.24
CA ASN A 72 -7.28 -12.29 -21.82
C ASN A 72 -6.83 -10.88 -21.40
N THR A 73 -7.03 -10.58 -20.13
CA THR A 73 -6.78 -9.26 -19.55
C THR A 73 -5.68 -9.31 -18.50
N ILE A 74 -4.76 -10.27 -18.61
CA ILE A 74 -3.57 -10.28 -17.74
C ILE A 74 -2.69 -9.11 -18.16
N PRO A 75 -2.27 -8.25 -17.22
CA PRO A 75 -1.39 -7.15 -17.53
C PRO A 75 -0.06 -7.64 -18.09
N THR A 76 0.43 -7.01 -19.14
CA THR A 76 1.71 -7.35 -19.79
C THR A 76 2.90 -6.59 -19.20
N SER A 77 2.65 -5.68 -18.25
CA SER A 77 3.68 -4.89 -17.58
C SER A 77 3.39 -4.74 -16.09
N MET A 78 4.40 -4.31 -15.33
CA MET A 78 4.24 -3.96 -13.92
C MET A 78 3.47 -2.66 -13.67
N TYR A 79 3.33 -1.81 -14.69
CA TYR A 79 2.69 -0.51 -14.53
C TYR A 79 1.21 -0.63 -14.17
N GLU A 80 0.43 -1.39 -14.95
CA GLU A 80 -1.01 -1.57 -14.74
C GLU A 80 -1.35 -2.22 -13.39
N PRO A 81 -0.66 -3.28 -12.94
CA PRO A 81 -0.83 -3.79 -11.60
C PRO A 81 -0.45 -2.81 -10.50
N LYS A 82 0.69 -2.10 -10.64
CA LYS A 82 1.09 -1.09 -9.65
C LYS A 82 0.02 -0.01 -9.56
N LYS A 83 -0.47 0.49 -10.69
CA LYS A 83 -1.56 1.48 -10.76
C LYS A 83 -2.82 0.98 -10.08
N THR A 84 -3.25 -0.24 -10.40
CA THR A 84 -4.42 -0.90 -9.80
C THR A 84 -4.28 -0.99 -8.27
N LEU A 85 -3.14 -1.45 -7.76
CA LEU A 85 -2.89 -1.56 -6.32
C LEU A 85 -2.86 -0.19 -5.64
N CYS A 86 -2.34 0.84 -6.31
CA CYS A 86 -2.33 2.21 -5.79
C CYS A 86 -3.72 2.84 -5.74
N ALA A 87 -4.56 2.62 -6.76
CA ALA A 87 -5.97 3.02 -6.72
C ALA A 87 -6.70 2.30 -5.57
N LEU A 88 -6.36 1.03 -5.34
CA LEU A 88 -6.76 0.26 -4.17
C LEU A 88 -5.98 0.64 -2.90
N GLY A 89 -5.23 1.75 -2.88
CA GLY A 89 -4.51 2.34 -1.74
C GLY A 89 -3.78 1.32 -0.90
N LEU A 90 -3.16 0.37 -1.59
CA LEU A 90 -2.07 -0.45 -1.10
C LEU A 90 -0.73 0.25 -1.35
N SER A 91 -0.76 1.55 -1.68
CA SER A 91 0.42 2.41 -1.72
C SER A 91 0.98 2.59 -0.31
N TYR A 92 2.29 2.78 -0.26
CA TYR A 92 3.02 3.06 0.96
C TYR A 92 4.18 4.00 0.66
N GLU A 93 4.55 4.75 1.68
CA GLU A 93 5.72 5.62 1.67
C GLU A 93 6.84 4.93 2.46
N LYS A 94 8.05 4.91 1.91
CA LYS A 94 9.23 4.46 2.64
C LYS A 94 9.80 5.65 3.40
N MET A 95 9.87 5.55 4.73
CA MET A 95 10.52 6.55 5.57
C MET A 95 11.77 5.97 6.20
N HIS A 96 12.85 6.76 6.26
CA HIS A 96 14.04 6.38 7.00
C HIS A 96 13.75 6.55 8.50
N ALA A 97 14.21 5.60 9.30
CA ALA A 97 14.04 5.63 10.76
C ALA A 97 15.39 5.55 11.45
N CYS A 98 15.48 6.12 12.65
CA CYS A 98 16.61 5.86 13.54
C CYS A 98 16.67 4.35 13.87
N PRO A 99 17.86 3.72 13.87
CA PRO A 99 17.99 2.31 14.28
C PRO A 99 17.39 2.01 15.66
N ASN A 100 17.50 2.95 16.60
CA ASN A 100 16.94 2.89 17.95
C ASN A 100 15.50 3.46 18.06
N ASP A 101 14.79 3.67 16.95
CA ASP A 101 13.39 4.13 16.91
C ASP A 101 13.10 5.49 17.56
N CYS A 102 14.11 6.33 17.81
CA CYS A 102 13.92 7.64 18.44
C CYS A 102 13.15 8.62 17.55
N ILE A 103 13.43 8.63 16.25
CA ILE A 103 12.82 9.55 15.28
C ILE A 103 12.60 8.87 13.91
N LEU A 104 11.73 9.49 13.12
CA LEU A 104 11.65 9.31 11.67
C LEU A 104 12.35 10.50 11.01
N TYR A 105 13.19 10.23 10.01
CA TYR A 105 13.87 11.27 9.23
C TYR A 105 12.90 11.88 8.22
N ARG A 106 12.04 12.79 8.70
CA ARG A 106 11.04 13.53 7.94
C ARG A 106 10.88 14.95 8.50
N LYS A 107 10.35 15.88 7.71
CA LYS A 107 10.13 17.28 8.11
C LYS A 107 11.45 17.91 8.62
N GLU A 108 11.47 18.39 9.86
CA GLU A 108 12.65 19.01 10.48
C GLU A 108 13.90 18.11 10.54
N TYR A 109 13.75 16.78 10.43
CA TYR A 109 14.87 15.83 10.42
C TYR A 109 15.17 15.25 9.03
N GLU A 110 14.58 15.79 7.96
CA GLU A 110 14.70 15.22 6.60
C GLU A 110 16.15 15.18 6.10
N ASP A 111 16.91 16.25 6.34
CA ASP A 111 18.31 16.37 5.93
C ASP A 111 19.31 15.89 6.99
N SER A 112 18.81 15.42 8.14
CA SER A 112 19.69 14.94 9.23
C SER A 112 20.38 13.63 8.84
N THR A 113 21.68 13.56 9.10
CA THR A 113 22.51 12.35 8.90
C THR A 113 22.63 11.51 10.16
N ASN A 114 22.38 12.10 11.34
CA ASN A 114 22.47 11.44 12.64
C ASN A 114 21.22 11.75 13.44
N CYS A 115 20.84 10.81 14.31
CA CYS A 115 19.72 11.00 15.22
C CYS A 115 20.07 12.05 16.28
N PRO A 116 19.27 13.11 16.45
CA PRO A 116 19.54 14.15 17.45
C PRO A 116 19.38 13.63 18.89
N THR A 117 18.63 12.53 19.09
CA THR A 117 18.36 11.96 20.41
C THR A 117 19.46 10.99 20.86
N CYS A 118 19.95 10.12 19.97
CA CYS A 118 20.89 9.05 20.34
C CYS A 118 22.24 9.10 19.58
N GLY A 119 22.43 10.05 18.67
CA GLY A 119 23.68 10.24 17.91
C GLY A 119 23.93 9.22 16.79
N ILE A 120 23.17 8.12 16.74
CA ILE A 120 23.38 7.05 15.76
C ILE A 120 23.16 7.55 14.33
N SER A 121 24.02 7.08 13.41
CA SER A 121 23.94 7.40 11.99
C SER A 121 22.64 6.89 11.35
N ARG A 122 22.10 7.68 10.42
CA ARG A 122 21.01 7.30 9.51
C ARG A 122 21.43 6.19 8.56
N TRP A 123 22.72 6.14 8.23
CA TRP A 123 23.27 5.30 7.17
C TRP A 123 23.71 3.93 7.67
N LYS A 124 23.61 2.93 6.79
CA LYS A 124 23.96 1.55 7.09
C LYS A 124 25.48 1.39 7.20
N GLU A 125 25.92 0.76 8.28
CA GLU A 125 27.32 0.37 8.46
C GLU A 125 27.60 -1.00 7.82
N SER A 126 28.74 -1.12 7.12
CA SER A 126 29.20 -2.37 6.54
C SER A 126 29.89 -3.26 7.59
N LYS A 127 30.21 -4.51 7.22
CA LYS A 127 30.98 -5.41 8.09
C LYS A 127 32.39 -4.89 8.39
N ASP A 128 32.92 -4.03 7.51
CA ASP A 128 34.26 -3.44 7.64
C ASP A 128 34.21 -2.11 8.41
N SER A 129 33.11 -1.81 9.10
CA SER A 129 32.87 -0.54 9.83
C SER A 129 32.90 0.71 8.93
N ILE A 130 32.60 0.53 7.64
CA ILE A 130 32.49 1.64 6.68
C ILE A 130 31.01 2.02 6.54
N LEU A 131 30.69 3.28 6.78
CA LEU A 131 29.35 3.82 6.55
C LEU A 131 29.05 3.90 5.05
N LYS A 132 27.92 3.35 4.64
CA LYS A 132 27.40 3.46 3.28
C LYS A 132 26.38 4.58 3.21
N GLU A 133 26.88 5.81 2.98
CA GLU A 133 26.02 6.97 2.77
C GLU A 133 25.02 6.72 1.63
N GLY A 134 23.81 7.26 1.79
CA GLY A 134 22.69 7.02 0.88
C GLY A 134 21.94 5.71 1.11
N VAL A 135 22.49 4.74 1.83
CA VAL A 135 21.79 3.50 2.20
C VAL A 135 21.28 3.62 3.64
N PRO A 136 19.97 3.75 3.88
CA PRO A 136 19.44 3.86 5.24
C PRO A 136 19.71 2.59 6.06
N ALA A 137 20.05 2.78 7.35
CA ALA A 137 20.22 1.70 8.30
C ALA A 137 18.89 1.01 8.64
N LYS A 138 17.80 1.79 8.70
CA LYS A 138 16.44 1.30 8.96
C LYS A 138 15.42 2.06 8.11
N VAL A 139 14.49 1.31 7.52
CA VAL A 139 13.37 1.83 6.72
C VAL A 139 12.07 1.32 7.32
N VAL A 140 11.09 2.20 7.47
CA VAL A 140 9.72 1.88 7.88
C VAL A 140 8.80 2.14 6.70
N TRP A 141 7.80 1.28 6.51
CA TRP A 141 6.76 1.47 5.50
C TRP A 141 5.55 2.12 6.15
N TYR A 142 5.17 3.29 5.67
CA TYR A 142 4.03 4.05 6.16
C TYR A 142 2.90 3.98 5.15
N PHE A 143 1.72 3.63 5.65
CA PHE A 143 0.50 3.57 4.86
C PHE A 143 -0.31 4.83 5.16
N PRO A 144 -0.39 5.80 4.22
CA PRO A 144 -1.09 7.04 4.47
C PRO A 144 -2.55 6.79 4.86
N PRO A 145 -3.00 7.29 6.03
CA PRO A 145 -4.35 6.99 6.51
C PRO A 145 -5.43 7.74 5.72
N ILE A 146 -5.11 8.92 5.16
CA ILE A 146 -6.09 9.78 4.48
C ILE A 146 -6.73 9.07 3.26
N PRO A 147 -5.96 8.52 2.28
CA PRO A 147 -6.55 7.78 1.16
C PRO A 147 -7.41 6.59 1.62
N ARG A 148 -6.98 5.90 2.68
CA ARG A 148 -7.71 4.78 3.26
C ARG A 148 -9.05 5.22 3.84
N PHE A 149 -9.08 6.32 4.59
CA PHE A 149 -10.32 6.87 5.12
C PHE A 149 -11.25 7.31 4.00
N LYS A 150 -10.76 8.07 3.00
CA LYS A 150 -11.58 8.49 1.83
C LYS A 150 -12.33 7.31 1.22
N ARG A 151 -11.67 6.16 1.05
CA ARG A 151 -12.32 4.94 0.55
C ARG A 151 -13.33 4.35 1.51
N MET A 152 -13.01 4.25 2.81
CA MET A 152 -13.96 3.72 3.78
C MET A 152 -15.27 4.55 3.80
N PHE A 153 -15.18 5.87 3.57
CA PHE A 153 -16.34 6.75 3.43
C PHE A 153 -17.12 6.55 2.11
N GLN A 154 -16.56 5.90 1.08
CA GLN A 154 -17.27 5.57 -0.16
C GLN A 154 -18.17 4.33 -0.02
N SER A 155 -17.89 3.45 0.94
CA SER A 155 -18.73 2.28 1.21
C SER A 155 -19.92 2.67 2.07
N HIS A 156 -21.15 2.49 1.56
CA HIS A 156 -22.37 2.79 2.30
C HIS A 156 -22.54 1.96 3.59
N GLU A 157 -21.96 0.75 3.64
CA GLU A 157 -21.95 -0.06 4.86
C GLU A 157 -20.91 0.46 5.85
N THR A 158 -19.68 0.71 5.38
CA THR A 158 -18.57 1.13 6.23
C THR A 158 -18.78 2.55 6.78
N VAL A 159 -19.37 3.45 6.00
CA VAL A 159 -19.64 4.84 6.43
C VAL A 159 -20.60 4.90 7.62
N LYS A 160 -21.56 3.98 7.72
CA LYS A 160 -22.47 3.90 8.87
C LYS A 160 -21.72 3.60 10.16
N SER A 161 -20.77 2.67 10.11
CA SER A 161 -19.91 2.34 11.25
C SER A 161 -18.98 3.51 11.60
N LEU A 162 -18.40 4.18 10.60
CA LEU A 162 -17.50 5.33 10.82
C LEU A 162 -18.20 6.57 11.39
N THR A 163 -19.48 6.76 11.08
CA THR A 163 -20.27 7.92 11.53
C THR A 163 -21.18 7.61 12.72
N TRP A 164 -21.11 6.39 13.24
CA TRP A 164 -21.99 5.91 14.31
C TRP A 164 -21.93 6.80 15.56
N HIS A 165 -20.73 7.28 15.92
CA HIS A 165 -20.49 8.15 17.07
C HIS A 165 -21.26 9.48 17.00
N ALA A 166 -21.40 10.03 15.80
CA ALA A 166 -22.09 11.31 15.56
C ALA A 166 -23.60 11.13 15.34
N ALA A 167 -24.02 10.01 14.77
CA ALA A 167 -25.42 9.72 14.48
C ALA A 167 -26.21 9.22 15.71
N ARG A 168 -25.53 8.75 16.75
CA ARG A 168 -26.17 8.21 17.96
C ARG A 168 -26.70 9.35 18.85
N LYS A 169 -28.00 9.33 19.12
CA LYS A 169 -28.59 10.10 20.21
C LYS A 169 -28.36 9.34 21.52
N SER A 170 -27.83 10.02 22.53
CA SER A 170 -27.83 9.49 23.91
C SER A 170 -29.28 9.20 24.31
N ILE A 171 -29.51 8.02 24.87
CA ILE A 171 -30.80 7.66 25.45
C ILE A 171 -30.66 7.87 26.96
N ASP A 172 -31.40 8.83 27.50
CA ASP A 172 -31.38 9.13 28.94
C ASP A 172 -31.70 7.88 29.76
N GLY A 173 -30.85 7.60 30.75
CA GLY A 173 -31.02 6.47 31.67
C GLY A 173 -30.40 5.14 31.24
N GLN A 174 -29.72 5.05 30.08
CA GLN A 174 -28.96 3.86 29.70
C GLN A 174 -27.45 4.15 29.58
N MET A 175 -26.62 3.26 30.13
CA MET A 175 -25.18 3.29 29.89
C MET A 175 -24.92 3.15 28.38
N SER A 176 -24.42 4.22 27.79
CA SER A 176 -23.97 4.24 26.41
C SER A 176 -22.45 4.11 26.38
N HIS A 177 -21.90 3.39 25.40
CA HIS A 177 -20.47 3.47 25.14
C HIS A 177 -20.12 4.94 24.86
N PRO A 178 -19.13 5.52 25.57
CA PRO A 178 -18.74 6.91 25.37
C PRO A 178 -18.36 7.11 23.90
N ALA A 179 -18.95 8.12 23.28
CA ALA A 179 -18.48 8.65 22.00
C ALA A 179 -17.20 9.43 22.32
N ASP A 180 -16.06 8.74 22.26
CA ASP A 180 -14.69 9.22 22.40
C ASP A 180 -14.39 10.14 23.59
N PHE A 181 -13.65 9.61 24.58
CA PHE A 181 -12.92 10.42 25.56
C PHE A 181 -11.77 11.15 24.85
N LEU A 182 -11.98 12.39 24.45
CA LEU A 182 -10.93 13.40 24.29
C LEU A 182 -11.50 14.76 24.74
N SER A 183 -11.48 14.97 26.06
CA SER A 183 -11.58 16.27 26.72
C SER A 183 -10.23 16.61 27.34
#